data_AF-A0A3D4CFZ1-F1
#
_entry.id   AF-A0A3D4CFZ1-F1
#
_cell.length_a   1.000
_cell.length_b   1.000
_cell.length_c   1.000
_cell.angle_alpha   90.00
_cell.angle_beta   90.00
_cell.angle_gamma   90.00
#
_symmetry.space_group_name_H-M   'P 1'
#
loop_
_entity.id
_entity.type
_entity.pdbx_description
1 polymer ?
#
loop_
_entity_poly.entity_id
_entity_poly.type
_entity_poly.pdbx_seq_one_letter_code
_entity_poly.pdbx_strand_id
1 'polypeptide(L)' 'MKIKIKRLFEVITKRVDFVNLDVKINIFKGFEIYNNSDKIACFEFDEMWAVLMLGTQFFCALVYSLCIKYSIEKY' A
#
# COMPACT_ATOMS: atom_id res chain seq x y z
N MET A 1 3.33 14.63 -7.09
CA MET A 1 2.67 13.88 -5.98
C MET A 1 2.71 12.38 -6.18
N LYS A 2 2.22 11.86 -7.32
CA LYS A 2 2.25 10.42 -7.68
C LYS A 2 3.62 9.73 -7.46
N ILE A 3 4.70 10.33 -7.95
CA ILE A 3 6.07 9.77 -7.81
C ILE A 3 6.51 9.68 -6.33
N LYS A 4 6.15 10.65 -5.50
CA LYS A 4 6.51 10.65 -4.06
C LYS A 4 5.81 9.52 -3.31
N ILE A 5 4.54 9.27 -3.62
CA ILE A 5 3.75 8.23 -2.93
C ILE A 5 4.17 6.83 -3.40
N LYS A 6 4.46 6.66 -4.71
CA LYS A 6 5.02 5.39 -5.22
C LYS A 6 6.35 5.06 -4.54
N ARG A 7 7.28 6.02 -4.41
CA ARG A 7 8.54 5.83 -3.68
C ARG A 7 8.33 5.51 -2.19
N LEU A 8 7.38 6.18 -1.54
CA LEU A 8 7.04 5.90 -0.14
C LEU A 8 6.53 4.46 0.01
N PHE A 9 5.67 4.01 -0.92
CA PHE A 9 5.17 2.64 -0.93
C PHE A 9 6.30 1.62 -1.11
N GLU A 10 7.19 1.84 -2.08
CA GLU A 10 8.36 0.98 -2.31
C GLU A 10 9.29 0.90 -1.09
N VAL A 11 9.47 1.99 -0.36
CA VAL A 11 10.26 1.99 0.89
C VAL A 11 9.57 1.17 1.97
N ILE A 12 8.24 1.25 2.05
CA ILE A 12 7.46 0.55 3.06
C ILE A 12 7.44 -0.94 2.76
N THR A 13 7.09 -1.37 1.54
CA THR A 13 7.07 -2.79 1.17
C THR A 13 8.42 -3.45 1.35
N LYS A 14 9.52 -2.76 1.00
CA LYS A 14 10.89 -3.22 1.30
C LYS A 14 11.21 -3.33 2.79
N ARG A 15 10.61 -2.51 3.65
CA ARG A 15 10.81 -2.57 5.11
C ARG A 15 10.02 -3.67 5.79
N VAL A 16 8.93 -4.14 5.18
CA VAL A 16 8.08 -5.17 5.79
C VAL A 16 8.35 -6.58 5.22
N ASP A 17 9.34 -6.69 4.32
CA ASP A 17 9.82 -7.93 3.69
C ASP A 17 8.73 -8.74 2.97
N PHE A 18 7.70 -8.10 2.42
CA PHE A 18 6.62 -8.81 1.71
C PHE A 18 6.92 -9.02 0.23
N VAL A 19 6.53 -10.19 -0.28
CA VAL A 19 6.73 -10.58 -1.67
C VAL A 19 5.59 -10.06 -2.57
N ASN A 20 5.91 -9.63 -3.79
CA ASN A 20 4.97 -9.38 -4.89
C ASN A 20 3.86 -8.32 -4.68
N LEU A 21 4.07 -7.33 -3.80
CA LEU A 21 3.15 -6.19 -3.66
C LEU A 21 3.45 -5.07 -4.68
N ASP A 22 2.42 -4.60 -5.37
CA ASP A 22 2.47 -3.43 -6.25
C ASP A 22 1.40 -2.40 -5.87
N VAL A 23 1.67 -1.12 -6.15
CA VAL A 23 0.71 -0.03 -5.98
C VAL A 23 0.51 0.77 -7.25
N LYS A 24 -0.76 0.94 -7.60
CA LYS A 24 -1.20 1.78 -8.71
C LYS A 24 -1.96 2.99 -8.18
N ILE A 25 -1.66 4.15 -8.74
CA ILE A 25 -2.30 5.42 -8.38
C ILE A 25 -3.20 5.86 -9.54
N ASN A 26 -4.50 5.70 -9.35
CA ASN A 26 -5.54 6.13 -10.29
C ASN A 26 -6.06 7.51 -9.87
N ILE A 27 -6.06 8.49 -10.78
CA ILE A 27 -6.47 9.87 -10.48
C ILE A 27 -7.95 9.97 -10.10
N PHE A 28 -8.79 9.05 -10.59
CA PHE A 28 -10.23 9.08 -10.34
C PHE A 28 -10.70 8.10 -9.26
N LYS A 29 -9.87 7.12 -8.88
CA LYS A 29 -10.24 6.04 -7.95
C LYS A 29 -9.36 5.97 -6.69
N GLY A 30 -8.23 6.68 -6.66
CA GLY A 30 -7.29 6.65 -5.54
C GLY A 30 -6.18 5.61 -5.70
N PHE A 31 -5.88 4.89 -4.63
CA PHE A 31 -4.74 3.97 -4.51
C PHE A 31 -5.21 2.53 -4.51
N GLU A 32 -4.62 1.72 -5.37
CA GLU A 32 -4.92 0.30 -5.47
C GLU A 32 -3.67 -0.50 -5.12
N ILE A 33 -3.80 -1.44 -4.18
CA ILE A 33 -2.74 -2.38 -3.79
C ILE A 33 -3.03 -3.72 -4.45
N TYR A 34 -2.00 -4.29 -5.05
CA TYR A 34 -2.05 -5.56 -5.77
C TYR A 34 -1.05 -6.56 -5.18
N ASN A 35 -1.41 -7.83 -5.21
CA ASN A 35 -0.51 -8.97 -5.01
C ASN A 35 -0.55 -9.84 -6.28
N ASN A 36 0.58 -10.06 -6.97
CA ASN A 36 0.62 -10.89 -8.18
C ASN A 36 -0.43 -10.50 -9.26
N SER A 37 -0.72 -9.20 -9.40
CA SER A 37 -1.77 -8.65 -10.28
C SER A 37 -3.21 -8.76 -9.77
N ASP A 38 -3.46 -9.44 -8.65
CA ASP A 38 -4.76 -9.45 -7.97
C ASP A 38 -4.91 -8.22 -7.08
N LYS A 39 -6.01 -7.48 -7.26
CA LYS A 39 -6.29 -6.30 -6.43
C LYS A 39 -6.77 -6.74 -5.05
N ILE A 40 -6.00 -6.40 -4.02
CA ILE A 40 -6.30 -6.78 -2.62
C ILE A 40 -6.84 -5.62 -1.78
N ALA A 41 -6.55 -4.38 -2.17
CA ALA A 41 -7.11 -3.20 -1.50
C ALA A 41 -7.28 -2.02 -2.47
N CYS A 42 -8.23 -1.15 -2.16
CA CYS A 42 -8.47 0.11 -2.83
C CYS A 42 -8.76 1.15 -1.76
N PHE A 43 -8.08 2.29 -1.82
CA PHE A 43 -8.28 3.44 -0.95
C PHE A 43 -8.63 4.64 -1.81
N GLU A 44 -9.70 5.33 -1.45
CA GLU A 44 -10.01 6.62 -2.07
C GLU A 44 -8.92 7.65 -1.70
N PHE A 45 -8.88 8.77 -2.43
CA PHE A 45 -7.86 9.80 -2.17
C PHE A 45 -7.95 10.34 -0.74
N ASP A 46 -9.17 10.58 -0.25
CA ASP A 46 -9.39 11.14 1.10
C ASP A 46 -8.98 10.16 2.18
N GLU A 47 -9.27 8.87 2.01
CA GLU A 47 -8.80 7.80 2.89
C GLU A 47 -7.28 7.72 2.89
N MET A 48 -6.65 7.76 1.72
CA MET A 48 -5.19 7.71 1.63
C MET A 48 -4.53 8.95 2.24
N TRP A 49 -5.13 10.13 2.06
CA TRP A 49 -4.68 11.35 2.72
C TRP A 49 -4.77 11.23 4.24
N ALA A 50 -5.89 10.72 4.77
CA ALA A 50 -6.03 10.46 6.20
C ALA A 50 -4.97 9.48 6.71
N VAL A 51 -4.76 8.38 5.99
CA VAL A 51 -3.76 7.35 6.33
C VAL A 51 -2.33 7.90 6.29
N LEU A 52 -2.01 8.77 5.32
CA LEU A 52 -0.71 9.46 5.26
C LEU A 52 -0.53 10.49 6.38
N MET A 53 -1.61 11.19 6.76
CA MET A 53 -1.62 12.15 7.87
C MET A 53 -1.43 11.47 9.24
N LEU A 54 -1.94 10.24 9.40
CA LEU A 54 -1.68 9.38 10.56
C LEU A 54 -0.22 8.88 10.61
N GLY A 55 0.53 9.10 9.54
CA GLY A 55 1.97 8.89 9.48
C GLY A 55 2.38 7.54 8.88
N THR A 56 3.66 7.46 8.51
CA THR A 56 4.25 6.31 7.83
C THR A 56 4.08 5.00 8.59
N GLN A 57 4.12 5.02 9.93
CA GLN A 57 3.93 3.82 10.76
C GLN A 57 2.53 3.23 10.64
N PHE A 58 1.50 4.08 10.57
CA PHE A 58 0.12 3.63 10.39
C PHE A 58 -0.07 2.96 9.02
N PHE A 59 0.50 3.56 7.98
CA PHE A 59 0.49 2.94 6.65
C PHE A 59 1.23 1.59 6.62
N CYS A 60 2.39 1.47 7.28
CA CYS A 60 3.07 0.18 7.43
C CYS A 60 2.18 -0.87 8.11
N ALA A 61 1.50 -0.51 9.19
CA ALA A 61 0.61 -1.41 9.92
C ALA A 61 -0.59 -1.86 9.06
N LEU A 62 -1.14 -0.94 8.27
CA LEU A 62 -2.22 -1.24 7.33
C LEU A 62 -1.77 -2.21 6.24
N VAL A 63 -0.61 -1.97 5.63
CA VAL A 63 -0.03 -2.89 4.63
C VAL A 63 0.23 -4.26 5.25
N TYR A 64 0.79 -4.31 6.46
CA TYR A 64 1.01 -5.55 7.20
C TYR A 64 -0.28 -6.31 7.49
N SER A 65 -1.34 -5.61 7.91
CA SER A 65 -2.65 -6.22 8.16
C SER A 65 -3.27 -6.79 6.89
N LEU A 66 -3.10 -6.11 5.75
CA LEU A 66 -3.56 -6.63 4.46
C LEU A 66 -2.80 -7.91 4.10
N CYS A 67 -1.49 -7.94 4.26
CA CYS A 67 -0.70 -9.14 3.98
C CYS A 67 -1.13 -10.33 4.84
N ILE A 68 -1.39 -10.14 6.14
CA ILE A 68 -1.93 -11.21 7.00
C ILE A 68 -3.29 -11.68 6.49
N LYS A 69 -4.20 -10.75 6.18
CA LYS A 69 -5.56 -11.07 5.72
C LYS A 69 -5.55 -11.91 4.43
N TYR A 70 -4.60 -11.65 3.54
CA TYR A 70 -4.47 -12.32 2.24
C TYR A 70 -3.39 -13.40 2.21
N SER A 71 -2.87 -13.82 3.37
CA SER A 71 -1.82 -14.85 3.50
C SER A 71 -0.60 -14.58 2.59
N ILE A 72 -0.20 -13.32 2.46
CA ILE A 72 0.96 -12.90 1.67
C ILE A 72 2.22 -13.14 2.49
N GLU A 73 3.07 -14.04 1.99
CA GLU A 73 4.29 -14.43 2.67
C GLU A 73 5.31 -13.29 2.74
N LYS A 74 6.14 -13.35 3.79
CA LYS A 74 7.37 -12.58 3.88
C LYS A 74 8.51 -13.39 3.28
N TYR A 75 9.47 -12.71 2.65
CA TYR A 75 10.74 -13.32 2.27
C TYR A 75 11.57 -13.70 3.51
#